data_AF-A0A0J8GU29-F1
#
_entry.id   AF-A0A0J8GU29-F1
#
_cell.length_a   1.000
_cell.length_b   1.000
_cell.length_c   1.000
_cell.angle_alpha   90.00
_cell.angle_beta   90.00
_cell.angle_gamma   90.00
#
_symmetry.space_group_name_H-M   'P 1'
#
loop_
_entity.id
_entity.type
_entity.pdbx_description
1 polymer ?
#
loop_
_entity_poly.entity_id
_entity_poly.type
_entity_poly.pdbx_seq_one_letter_code
_entity_poly.pdbx_strand_id
1 'polypeptide(L)'
;MSSNLMWDAGKFQENLGSLISKFNTLFLSDIAPIISNPCGDRKASLRAIIALNVPRIQTDLHKALSEIEHELRDNAHFLLIQSGFSEIESQTYLLSNFPSGCIKSSVINELNSTVGLLNELTTLAIAHLNVLETNSGFGGMLRGLFKGYSNPVDGISHAFGQGSMQIEVNSSLQSFNSAALLVGQSIDSVSTSLHTVVLEKWNSFGAMVENL
;
A
#
# COMPACT_ATOMS: atom_id res chain seq x y z
N MET A 1 21.82 39.31 -16.41
CA MET A 1 20.93 39.51 -15.26
C MET A 1 20.63 38.13 -14.70
N SER A 2 21.48 37.63 -13.79
CA SER A 2 21.23 36.37 -13.09
C SER A 2 20.29 36.65 -11.93
N SER A 3 19.02 36.26 -12.06
CA SER A 3 18.24 35.97 -10.87
C SER A 3 18.96 34.82 -10.17
N ASN A 4 19.68 35.12 -9.08
CA ASN A 4 20.21 34.11 -8.18
C ASN A 4 19.00 33.36 -7.61
N LEU A 5 18.56 32.31 -8.31
CA LEU A 5 17.73 31.28 -7.72
C LEU A 5 18.60 30.73 -6.58
N MET A 6 18.28 31.07 -5.34
CA MET A 6 18.85 30.38 -4.19
C MET A 6 18.14 29.05 -4.04
N TRP A 7 18.88 28.01 -3.65
CA TRP A 7 18.26 26.77 -3.23
C TRP A 7 17.38 27.03 -2.01
N ASP A 8 16.18 26.46 -1.99
CA ASP A 8 15.21 26.63 -0.91
C ASP A 8 14.95 25.29 -0.23
N ALA A 9 15.54 25.13 0.96
CA ALA A 9 15.40 23.95 1.78
C ALA A 9 13.94 23.67 2.18
N GLY A 10 13.17 24.73 2.46
CA GLY A 10 11.77 24.60 2.86
C GLY A 10 10.93 24.05 1.72
N LYS A 11 11.09 24.61 0.52
CA LYS A 11 10.42 24.12 -0.68
C LYS A 11 10.81 22.67 -1.02
N PHE A 12 12.08 22.32 -0.90
CA PHE A 12 12.53 20.94 -1.11
C PHE A 12 11.88 19.98 -0.11
N GLN A 13 11.86 20.34 1.17
CA GLN A 13 11.20 19.54 2.21
C GLN A 13 9.70 19.37 1.94
N GLU A 14 9.01 20.43 1.53
CA GLU A 14 7.58 20.39 1.17
C GLU A 14 7.32 19.47 -0.02
N ASN A 15 8.11 19.60 -1.10
CA ASN A 15 7.99 18.77 -2.29
C ASN A 15 8.20 17.28 -1.96
N LEU A 16 9.30 16.98 -1.27
CA LEU A 16 9.65 15.61 -0.90
C LEU A 16 8.62 15.01 0.07
N GLY A 17 8.18 15.78 1.06
CA GLY A 17 7.13 15.38 2.00
C GLY A 17 5.80 15.07 1.30
N SER A 18 5.42 15.90 0.32
CA SER A 18 4.25 15.67 -0.53
C SER A 18 4.36 14.37 -1.34
N LEU A 19 5.51 14.10 -1.94
CA LEU A 19 5.75 12.89 -2.72
C LEU A 19 5.73 11.62 -1.85
N ILE A 20 6.33 11.67 -0.66
CA ILE A 20 6.28 10.56 0.31
C ILE A 20 4.85 10.35 0.80
N SER A 21 4.12 11.42 1.11
CA SER A 21 2.71 11.32 1.50
C SER A 21 1.87 10.70 0.38
N LYS A 22 2.09 11.11 -0.87
CA LYS A 22 1.44 10.51 -2.04
C LYS A 22 1.73 9.02 -2.10
N PHE A 23 2.99 8.59 -1.99
CA PHE A 23 3.36 7.18 -1.95
C PHE A 23 2.57 6.40 -0.89
N ASN A 24 2.51 6.90 0.35
CA ASN A 24 1.81 6.24 1.45
C ASN A 24 0.30 6.12 1.20
N THR A 25 -0.31 7.12 0.57
CA THR A 25 -1.76 7.10 0.29
C THR A 25 -2.16 6.13 -0.82
N LEU A 26 -1.24 5.76 -1.72
CA LEU A 26 -1.56 4.96 -2.90
C LEU A 26 -2.06 3.54 -2.56
N PHE A 27 -1.62 2.95 -1.46
CA PHE A 27 -1.95 1.56 -1.11
C PHE A 27 -3.45 1.30 -0.97
N LEU A 28 -4.22 2.26 -0.44
CA LEU A 28 -5.65 2.09 -0.13
C LEU A 28 -6.50 3.29 -0.59
N SER A 29 -5.94 4.23 -1.37
CA SER A 29 -6.60 5.48 -1.77
C SER A 29 -8.01 5.28 -2.34
N ASP A 30 -8.18 4.30 -3.24
CA ASP A 30 -9.45 4.01 -3.91
C ASP A 30 -10.55 3.52 -2.97
N ILE A 31 -10.18 2.96 -1.81
CA ILE A 31 -11.13 2.30 -0.89
C ILE A 31 -11.18 2.95 0.50
N ALA A 32 -10.24 3.82 0.84
CA ALA A 32 -10.17 4.58 2.09
C ALA A 32 -11.52 5.18 2.54
N PRO A 33 -12.30 5.87 1.68
CA PRO A 33 -13.60 6.43 2.10
C PRO A 33 -14.66 5.37 2.43
N ILE A 34 -14.51 4.14 1.93
CA ILE A 34 -15.45 3.04 2.17
C ILE A 34 -15.07 2.29 3.46
N ILE A 35 -13.78 2.03 3.66
CA ILE A 35 -13.28 1.26 4.81
C ILE A 35 -13.15 2.08 6.10
N SER A 36 -13.04 3.40 6.00
CA SER A 36 -12.94 4.30 7.17
C SER A 36 -14.28 4.61 7.83
N ASN A 37 -15.40 4.14 7.29
CA ASN A 37 -16.72 4.31 7.90
C ASN A 37 -16.95 3.24 8.99
N PRO A 38 -16.92 3.59 10.30
CA PRO A 38 -17.10 2.64 11.39
C PRO A 38 -18.52 2.07 11.47
N CYS A 39 -19.50 2.72 10.80
CA CYS A 39 -20.87 2.26 10.68
C CYS A 39 -21.18 1.72 9.26
N GLY A 40 -20.15 1.49 8.45
CA GLY A 40 -20.29 1.06 7.06
C GLY A 40 -20.80 -0.37 6.89
N ASP A 41 -21.42 -0.65 5.74
CA ASP A 41 -21.83 -2.01 5.39
C ASP A 41 -20.58 -2.88 5.14
N ARG A 42 -20.40 -3.89 5.99
CA ARG A 42 -19.30 -4.85 5.89
C ARG A 42 -19.23 -5.54 4.53
N LYS A 43 -20.37 -5.86 3.90
CA LYS A 43 -20.38 -6.44 2.55
C LYS A 43 -19.89 -5.43 1.50
N ALA A 44 -20.22 -4.16 1.66
CA ALA A 44 -19.71 -3.08 0.82
C ALA A 44 -18.19 -2.88 0.99
N SER A 45 -17.67 -2.91 2.22
CA SER A 45 -16.23 -2.83 2.49
C SER A 45 -15.46 -4.01 1.90
N LEU A 46 -15.98 -5.23 2.02
CA LEU A 46 -15.38 -6.41 1.38
C LEU A 46 -15.38 -6.28 -0.15
N ARG A 47 -16.50 -5.85 -0.75
CA ARG A 47 -16.58 -5.61 -2.20
C ARG A 47 -15.61 -4.53 -2.68
N ALA A 48 -15.38 -3.48 -1.88
CA ALA A 48 -14.38 -2.47 -2.19
C ALA A 48 -12.96 -3.06 -2.18
N ILE A 49 -12.61 -3.87 -1.17
CA ILE A 49 -11.31 -4.56 -1.10
C ILE A 49 -11.14 -5.51 -2.29
N ILE A 50 -12.17 -6.26 -2.67
CA ILE A 50 -12.15 -7.15 -3.84
C ILE A 50 -11.92 -6.37 -5.14
N ALA A 51 -12.44 -5.15 -5.23
CA ALA A 51 -12.30 -4.28 -6.40
C ALA A 51 -10.96 -3.53 -6.46
N LEU A 52 -10.05 -3.73 -5.49
CA LEU A 52 -8.72 -3.12 -5.52
C LEU A 52 -7.98 -3.49 -6.81
N ASN A 53 -7.57 -2.47 -7.56
CA ASN A 53 -6.73 -2.66 -8.73
C ASN A 53 -5.25 -2.72 -8.32
N VAL A 54 -4.85 -3.86 -7.76
CA VAL A 54 -3.49 -4.07 -7.25
C VAL A 54 -2.40 -3.80 -8.31
N PRO A 55 -2.54 -4.21 -9.59
CA PRO A 55 -1.57 -3.87 -10.64
C PRO A 55 -1.41 -2.35 -10.87
N ARG A 56 -2.52 -1.61 -10.83
CA ARG A 56 -2.48 -0.14 -10.93
C ARG A 56 -1.78 0.47 -9.71
N ILE A 57 -2.12 0.04 -8.51
CA ILE A 57 -1.47 0.48 -7.26
C ILE A 57 0.05 0.28 -7.35
N GLN A 58 0.50 -0.90 -7.79
CA GLN A 58 1.92 -1.19 -7.96
C GLN A 58 2.59 -0.27 -8.99
N THR A 59 1.91 0.01 -10.12
CA THR A 59 2.40 0.93 -11.16
C THR A 59 2.54 2.35 -10.62
N ASP A 60 1.53 2.84 -9.90
CA ASP A 60 1.51 4.18 -9.33
C ASP A 60 2.57 4.32 -8.22
N LEU A 61 2.79 3.28 -7.40
CA LEU A 61 3.86 3.23 -6.40
C LEU A 61 5.25 3.31 -7.06
N HIS A 62 5.49 2.56 -8.13
CA HIS A 62 6.75 2.65 -8.88
C HIS A 62 6.97 4.05 -9.45
N LYS A 63 5.92 4.69 -9.97
CA LYS A 63 6.00 6.07 -10.48
C LYS A 63 6.35 7.05 -9.37
N ALA A 64 5.71 6.94 -8.20
CA ALA A 64 6.01 7.78 -7.04
C ALA A 64 7.47 7.64 -6.59
N LEU A 65 8.03 6.42 -6.58
CA LEU A 65 9.46 6.20 -6.27
C LEU A 65 10.38 6.92 -7.27
N SER A 66 10.05 6.88 -8.58
CA SER A 66 10.81 7.60 -9.60
C SER A 66 10.69 9.12 -9.45
N GLU A 67 9.53 9.64 -9.08
CA GLU A 67 9.33 11.08 -8.81
C GLU A 67 10.17 11.54 -7.59
N ILE A 68 10.20 10.75 -6.51
CA ILE A 68 11.03 11.03 -5.32
C ILE A 68 12.52 11.07 -5.69
N GLU A 69 12.98 10.08 -6.46
CA GLU A 69 14.37 10.02 -6.90
C GLU A 69 14.75 11.21 -7.78
N HIS A 70 13.85 11.61 -8.68
CA HIS A 70 14.07 12.77 -9.53
C HIS A 70 14.17 14.07 -8.72
N GLU A 71 13.28 14.29 -7.75
CA GLU A 71 13.33 15.46 -6.87
C GLU A 71 14.67 15.54 -6.12
N LEU A 72 15.16 14.41 -5.59
CA LEU A 72 16.46 14.34 -4.92
C LEU A 72 17.61 14.66 -5.87
N ARG A 73 17.59 14.08 -7.07
CA ARG A 73 18.64 14.30 -8.09
C ARG A 73 18.68 15.73 -8.58
N ASP A 74 17.53 16.35 -8.81
CA ASP A 74 17.44 17.71 -9.32
C ASP A 74 17.94 18.72 -8.28
N ASN A 75 17.58 18.52 -7.01
CA ASN A 75 18.08 19.36 -5.92
C ASN A 75 19.58 19.16 -5.68
N ALA A 76 20.08 17.92 -5.76
CA ALA A 76 21.52 17.65 -5.68
C ALA A 76 22.29 18.27 -6.84
N HIS A 77 21.78 18.15 -8.08
CA HIS A 77 22.37 18.77 -9.27
C HIS A 77 22.45 20.29 -9.09
N PHE A 78 21.35 20.91 -8.69
CA PHE A 78 21.29 22.34 -8.46
C PHE A 78 22.34 22.81 -7.45
N LEU A 79 22.46 22.13 -6.31
CA LEU A 79 23.43 22.46 -5.28
C LEU A 79 24.88 22.27 -5.73
N LEU A 80 25.18 21.22 -6.50
CA LEU A 80 26.53 21.00 -7.06
C LEU A 80 26.95 22.15 -7.98
N ILE A 81 26.05 22.58 -8.88
CA ILE A 81 26.30 23.72 -9.77
C ILE A 81 26.52 25.01 -8.95
N GLN A 82 25.75 25.23 -7.88
CA GLN A 82 25.94 26.37 -6.99
C GLN A 82 27.27 26.33 -6.23
N SER A 83 27.73 25.14 -5.85
CA SER A 83 29.03 24.92 -5.24
C SER A 83 30.21 25.01 -6.23
N GLY A 84 29.95 25.36 -7.50
CA GLY A 84 30.98 25.63 -8.49
C GLY A 84 31.40 24.42 -9.33
N PHE A 85 30.69 23.30 -9.23
CA PHE A 85 30.95 22.13 -10.08
C PHE A 85 30.54 22.47 -11.51
N SER A 86 31.31 21.97 -12.48
CA SER A 86 30.88 21.97 -13.88
C SER A 86 29.69 21.02 -14.09
N GLU A 87 28.99 21.19 -15.20
CA GLU A 87 27.90 20.30 -15.59
C GLU A 87 28.37 18.84 -15.68
N ILE A 88 29.57 18.61 -16.25
CA ILE A 88 30.12 17.26 -16.43
C ILE A 88 30.46 16.62 -15.08
N GLU A 89 31.07 17.37 -14.17
CA GLU A 89 31.39 16.87 -12.81
C GLU A 89 30.11 16.55 -12.04
N SER A 90 29.11 17.42 -12.13
CA SER A 90 27.81 17.22 -11.48
C SER A 90 27.12 15.96 -11.99
N GLN A 91 27.04 15.76 -13.31
CA GLN A 91 26.44 14.54 -13.88
C GLN A 91 27.21 13.27 -13.50
N THR A 92 28.55 13.33 -13.51
CA THR A 92 29.41 12.21 -13.11
C THR A 92 29.17 11.81 -11.65
N TYR A 93 29.05 12.80 -10.77
CA TYR A 93 28.72 12.59 -9.37
C TYR A 93 27.33 11.96 -9.20
N LEU A 94 26.30 12.52 -9.86
CA LEU A 94 24.92 12.05 -9.75
C LEU A 94 24.77 10.62 -10.26
N LEU A 95 25.45 10.25 -11.35
CA LEU A 95 25.44 8.87 -11.86
C LEU A 95 26.03 7.88 -10.87
N SER A 96 27.02 8.30 -10.08
CA SER A 96 27.70 7.45 -9.10
C SER A 96 26.94 7.34 -7.78
N ASN A 97 26.36 8.45 -7.30
CA ASN A 97 25.78 8.55 -5.95
C ASN A 97 24.24 8.47 -5.92
N PHE A 98 23.61 8.89 -7.01
CA PHE A 98 22.17 8.80 -7.23
C PHE A 98 21.86 8.00 -8.51
N PRO A 99 22.37 6.76 -8.69
CA PRO A 99 22.13 6.01 -9.91
C PRO A 99 20.63 5.81 -10.14
N SER A 100 20.24 5.65 -11.40
CA SER A 100 18.82 5.48 -11.75
C SER A 100 18.24 4.24 -11.05
N GLY A 101 17.10 4.42 -10.39
CA GLY A 101 16.41 3.38 -9.65
C GLY A 101 17.05 3.05 -8.29
N CYS A 102 17.94 3.89 -7.76
CA CYS A 102 18.60 3.63 -6.49
C CYS A 102 17.60 3.49 -5.33
N ILE A 103 16.59 4.35 -5.26
CA ILE A 103 15.57 4.27 -4.21
C ILE A 103 14.73 3.02 -4.41
N LYS A 104 14.27 2.80 -5.65
CA LYS A 104 13.48 1.62 -5.99
C LYS A 104 14.21 0.34 -5.60
N SER A 105 15.47 0.20 -5.97
CA SER A 105 16.27 -0.99 -5.68
C SER A 105 16.36 -1.32 -4.18
N SER A 106 16.36 -0.30 -3.32
CA SER A 106 16.42 -0.49 -1.87
C SER A 106 15.10 -0.96 -1.25
N VAL A 107 13.95 -0.63 -1.85
CA VAL A 107 12.62 -0.92 -1.26
C VAL A 107 11.81 -1.95 -2.07
N ILE A 108 12.29 -2.38 -3.25
CA ILE A 108 11.50 -3.17 -4.19
C ILE A 108 11.05 -4.52 -3.64
N ASN A 109 11.88 -5.17 -2.82
CA ASN A 109 11.55 -6.48 -2.25
C ASN A 109 10.40 -6.37 -1.24
N GLU A 110 10.48 -5.37 -0.36
CA GLU A 110 9.42 -5.09 0.61
C GLU A 110 8.14 -4.67 -0.10
N LEU A 111 8.24 -3.77 -1.08
CA LEU A 111 7.10 -3.34 -1.89
C LEU A 111 6.41 -4.51 -2.59
N ASN A 112 7.17 -5.40 -3.24
CA ASN A 112 6.61 -6.58 -3.90
C ASN A 112 5.95 -7.54 -2.90
N SER A 113 6.51 -7.68 -1.70
CA SER A 113 5.90 -8.46 -0.62
C SER A 113 4.57 -7.85 -0.17
N THR A 114 4.52 -6.54 0.06
CA THR A 114 3.28 -5.81 0.40
C THR A 114 2.21 -5.95 -0.68
N VAL A 115 2.60 -5.86 -1.95
CA VAL A 115 1.71 -6.08 -3.09
C VAL A 115 1.20 -7.53 -3.14
N GLY A 116 2.05 -8.50 -2.81
CA GLY A 116 1.65 -9.89 -2.62
C GLY A 116 0.58 -10.05 -1.54
N LEU A 117 0.79 -9.44 -0.37
CA LEU A 117 -0.17 -9.46 0.74
C LEU A 117 -1.50 -8.76 0.37
N LEU A 118 -1.48 -7.70 -0.43
CA LEU A 118 -2.69 -7.09 -0.95
C LEU A 118 -3.51 -8.05 -1.83
N ASN A 119 -2.86 -8.82 -2.70
CA ASN A 119 -3.54 -9.86 -3.50
C ASN A 119 -4.09 -11.00 -2.64
N GLU A 120 -3.38 -11.37 -1.58
CA GLU A 120 -3.88 -12.35 -0.62
C GLU A 120 -5.12 -11.83 0.13
N LEU A 121 -5.08 -10.56 0.56
CA LEU A 121 -6.20 -9.91 1.22
C LEU A 121 -7.44 -9.86 0.32
N THR A 122 -7.31 -9.55 -0.98
CA THR A 122 -8.45 -9.57 -1.91
C THR A 122 -9.03 -10.98 -2.04
N THR A 123 -8.17 -12.01 -2.12
CA THR A 123 -8.61 -13.41 -2.17
C THR A 123 -9.37 -13.83 -0.92
N LEU A 124 -8.87 -13.46 0.27
CA LEU A 124 -9.53 -13.74 1.54
C LEU A 124 -10.82 -12.93 1.72
N ALA A 125 -10.89 -11.72 1.18
CA ALA A 125 -12.12 -10.93 1.14
C ALA A 125 -13.21 -11.61 0.28
N ILE A 126 -12.86 -12.19 -0.87
CA ILE A 126 -13.78 -12.99 -1.70
C ILE A 126 -14.29 -14.19 -0.90
N ALA A 127 -13.38 -14.96 -0.31
CA ALA A 127 -13.74 -16.15 0.48
C ALA A 127 -14.68 -15.78 1.64
N HIS A 128 -14.39 -14.69 2.35
CA HIS A 128 -15.21 -14.23 3.45
C HIS A 128 -16.57 -13.70 3.02
N LEU A 129 -16.64 -12.93 1.91
CA LEU A 129 -17.91 -12.47 1.35
C LEU A 129 -18.79 -13.66 0.95
N ASN A 130 -18.22 -14.69 0.32
CA ASN A 130 -18.93 -15.90 -0.04
C ASN A 130 -19.51 -16.62 1.20
N VAL A 131 -18.73 -16.75 2.27
CA VAL A 131 -19.19 -17.32 3.54
C VAL A 131 -20.34 -16.48 4.13
N LEU A 132 -20.28 -15.15 4.07
CA LEU A 132 -21.37 -14.29 4.53
C LEU A 132 -22.63 -14.43 3.67
N GLU A 133 -22.48 -14.57 2.35
CA GLU A 133 -23.62 -14.70 1.41
C GLU A 133 -24.30 -16.07 1.52
N THR A 134 -23.53 -17.15 1.66
CA THR A 134 -24.06 -18.52 1.84
C THR A 134 -24.77 -18.71 3.17
N ASN A 135 -24.29 -18.04 4.23
CA ASN A 135 -24.87 -18.10 5.57
C ASN A 135 -25.94 -17.02 5.83
N SER A 136 -26.11 -16.03 4.95
CA SER A 136 -27.20 -15.05 5.07
C SER A 136 -28.50 -15.52 4.39
N GLY A 137 -29.49 -15.92 5.20
CA GLY A 137 -30.94 -15.95 4.91
C GLY A 137 -31.44 -16.83 3.75
N PHE A 138 -31.07 -16.53 2.51
CA PHE A 138 -31.66 -17.13 1.30
C PHE A 138 -30.96 -18.43 0.86
N GLY A 139 -29.64 -18.52 1.03
CA GLY A 139 -28.86 -19.74 0.77
C GLY A 139 -29.19 -20.87 1.76
N GLY A 140 -29.38 -20.53 3.04
CA GLY A 140 -29.87 -21.47 4.06
C GLY A 140 -31.29 -21.95 3.80
N MET A 141 -32.17 -21.07 3.30
CA MET A 141 -33.56 -21.40 2.96
C MET A 141 -33.65 -22.38 1.78
N LEU A 142 -32.88 -22.15 0.70
CA LEU A 142 -32.84 -23.06 -0.45
C LEU A 142 -32.23 -24.43 -0.11
N ARG A 143 -31.17 -24.46 0.71
CA ARG A 143 -30.54 -25.72 1.14
C ARG A 143 -31.45 -26.55 2.04
N GLY A 144 -32.32 -25.90 2.83
CA GLY A 144 -33.39 -26.54 3.61
C GLY A 144 -34.53 -27.08 2.73
N LEU A 145 -34.90 -26.35 1.66
CA LEU A 145 -35.95 -26.76 0.72
C LEU A 145 -35.55 -27.98 -0.14
N PHE A 146 -34.29 -28.09 -0.57
CA PHE A 146 -33.84 -29.20 -1.43
C PHE A 146 -33.44 -30.48 -0.68
N LYS A 147 -33.36 -30.47 0.66
CA LYS A 147 -32.96 -31.65 1.46
C LYS A 147 -34.11 -32.41 2.15
N GLY A 148 -35.37 -32.07 1.88
CA GLY A 148 -36.51 -32.96 2.15
C GLY A 148 -36.74 -33.32 3.61
N TYR A 149 -36.79 -32.34 4.51
CA TYR A 149 -37.30 -32.53 5.88
C TYR A 149 -38.75 -32.03 5.96
N SER A 150 -39.65 -32.90 6.40
CA SER A 150 -41.09 -32.65 6.55
C SER A 150 -41.44 -31.64 7.65
N ASN A 151 -40.45 -31.18 8.42
CA ASN A 151 -40.57 -30.11 9.38
C ASN A 151 -39.37 -29.14 9.22
N PRO A 152 -39.58 -27.91 8.71
CA PRO A 152 -38.51 -27.00 8.30
C PRO A 152 -37.62 -26.54 9.46
N VAL A 153 -38.10 -26.57 10.70
CA VAL A 153 -37.32 -26.20 11.90
C VAL A 153 -36.40 -27.34 12.37
N ASP A 154 -36.85 -28.60 12.26
CA ASP A 154 -36.07 -29.80 12.60
C ASP A 154 -34.99 -30.13 11.56
N GLY A 155 -35.24 -29.84 10.28
CA GLY A 155 -34.24 -30.01 9.22
C GLY A 155 -33.08 -29.01 9.34
N ILE A 156 -33.34 -27.80 9.87
CA ILE A 156 -32.34 -26.74 10.04
C ILE A 156 -31.49 -26.99 11.30
N SER A 157 -32.08 -27.48 12.39
CA SER A 157 -31.34 -27.78 13.63
C SER A 157 -30.43 -29.01 13.53
N HIS A 158 -30.82 -30.02 12.73
CA HIS A 158 -30.06 -31.27 12.58
C HIS A 158 -29.11 -31.30 11.37
N ALA A 159 -29.40 -30.63 10.25
CA ALA A 159 -28.49 -30.61 9.10
C ALA A 159 -27.39 -29.52 9.19
N PHE A 160 -27.62 -28.50 10.03
CA PHE A 160 -26.66 -27.44 10.33
C PHE A 160 -26.67 -27.18 11.82
N GLY A 161 -25.79 -27.86 12.56
CA GLY A 161 -25.49 -27.45 13.92
C GLY A 161 -25.17 -25.95 13.89
N GLN A 162 -25.92 -25.14 14.61
CA GLN A 162 -25.68 -23.68 14.69
C GLN A 162 -24.22 -23.36 15.05
N GLY A 163 -23.52 -24.30 15.71
CA GLY A 163 -22.08 -24.25 15.94
C GLY A 163 -21.20 -24.34 14.69
N SER A 164 -21.51 -25.17 13.68
CA SER A 164 -20.63 -25.33 12.50
C SER A 164 -20.62 -24.11 11.57
N MET A 165 -21.79 -23.48 11.36
CA MET A 165 -21.89 -22.22 10.61
C MET A 165 -21.19 -21.08 11.35
N GLN A 166 -21.37 -20.99 12.67
CA GLN A 166 -20.70 -19.98 13.47
C GLN A 166 -19.18 -20.19 13.47
N ILE A 167 -18.71 -21.43 13.50
CA ILE A 167 -17.28 -21.78 13.38
C ILE A 167 -16.73 -21.37 12.01
N GLU A 168 -17.45 -21.65 10.91
CA GLU A 168 -17.02 -21.29 9.56
C GLU A 168 -16.93 -19.76 9.37
N VAL A 169 -17.95 -19.02 9.79
CA VAL A 169 -17.97 -17.54 9.75
C VAL A 169 -16.85 -16.96 10.61
N ASN A 170 -16.64 -17.48 11.82
CA ASN A 170 -15.60 -16.99 12.73
C ASN A 170 -14.19 -17.29 12.21
N SER A 171 -13.95 -18.51 11.69
CA SER A 171 -12.67 -18.91 11.11
C SER A 171 -12.32 -18.04 9.90
N SER A 172 -13.29 -17.85 9.00
CA SER A 172 -13.14 -16.98 7.83
C SER A 172 -12.83 -15.53 8.21
N LEU A 173 -13.52 -14.99 9.23
CA LEU A 173 -13.27 -13.66 9.75
C LEU A 173 -11.87 -13.53 10.37
N GLN A 174 -11.44 -14.53 11.16
CA GLN A 174 -10.13 -14.52 11.80
C GLN A 174 -8.99 -14.50 10.76
N SER A 175 -9.10 -15.33 9.72
CA SER A 175 -8.13 -15.35 8.62
C SER A 175 -8.08 -14.01 7.89
N PHE A 176 -9.25 -13.43 7.56
CA PHE A 176 -9.32 -12.12 6.91
C PHE A 176 -8.69 -11.00 7.78
N ASN A 177 -9.05 -10.94 9.06
CA ASN A 177 -8.50 -9.93 9.98
C ASN A 177 -6.99 -10.07 10.16
N SER A 178 -6.48 -11.30 10.19
CA SER A 178 -5.04 -11.56 10.32
C SER A 178 -4.30 -11.07 9.08
N ALA A 179 -4.82 -11.34 7.88
CA ALA A 179 -4.25 -10.82 6.64
C ALA A 179 -4.33 -9.29 6.54
N ALA A 180 -5.44 -8.68 6.95
CA ALA A 180 -5.59 -7.23 6.97
C ALA A 180 -4.56 -6.55 7.91
N LEU A 181 -4.32 -7.14 9.08
CA LEU A 181 -3.28 -6.67 10.00
C LEU A 181 -1.89 -6.77 9.38
N LEU A 182 -1.56 -7.89 8.75
CA LEU A 182 -0.27 -8.10 8.07
C LEU A 182 -0.06 -7.10 6.92
N VAL A 183 -1.10 -6.83 6.13
CA VAL A 183 -1.06 -5.79 5.10
C VAL A 183 -0.75 -4.43 5.71
N GLY A 184 -1.44 -4.02 6.78
CA GLY A 184 -1.19 -2.75 7.47
C GLY A 184 0.26 -2.63 7.95
N GLN A 185 0.75 -3.65 8.66
CA GLN A 185 2.13 -3.71 9.13
C GLN A 185 3.16 -3.66 7.99
N SER A 186 2.85 -4.32 6.86
CA SER A 186 3.73 -4.32 5.69
C SER A 186 3.77 -2.96 4.99
N ILE A 187 2.62 -2.26 4.90
CA ILE A 187 2.54 -0.88 4.40
C ILE A 187 3.37 0.06 5.28
N ASP A 188 3.23 -0.05 6.60
CA ASP A 188 4.01 0.77 7.54
C ASP A 188 5.51 0.51 7.43
N SER A 189 5.90 -0.76 7.25
CA SER A 189 7.29 -1.17 7.05
C SER A 189 7.88 -0.55 5.79
N VAL A 190 7.25 -0.72 4.63
CA VAL A 190 7.79 -0.19 3.36
C VAL A 190 7.82 1.34 3.36
N SER A 191 6.84 1.99 4.02
CA SER A 191 6.83 3.45 4.19
C SER A 191 8.00 3.94 5.04
N THR A 192 8.31 3.22 6.12
CA THR A 192 9.45 3.51 7.00
C THR A 192 10.79 3.28 6.29
N SER A 193 10.90 2.19 5.52
CA SER A 193 12.08 1.89 4.71
C SER A 193 12.33 2.95 3.65
N LEU A 194 11.28 3.40 2.94
CA LEU A 194 11.38 4.49 1.98
C LEU A 194 11.90 5.77 2.63
N HIS A 195 11.30 6.16 3.75
CA HIS A 195 11.73 7.36 4.48
C HIS A 195 13.20 7.28 4.91
N THR A 196 13.62 6.13 5.41
CA THR A 196 15.02 5.88 5.82
C THR A 196 15.98 5.99 4.64
N VAL A 197 15.69 5.33 3.52
CA VAL A 197 16.53 5.35 2.32
C VAL A 197 16.66 6.76 1.76
N VAL A 198 15.55 7.51 1.70
CA VAL A 198 15.54 8.91 1.23
C VAL A 198 16.45 9.78 2.10
N LEU A 199 16.31 9.68 3.43
CA LEU A 199 17.14 10.44 4.36
C LEU A 199 18.61 10.04 4.28
N GLU A 200 18.93 8.75 4.22
CA GLU A 200 20.29 8.26 4.12
C GLU A 200 20.98 8.80 2.86
N LYS A 201 20.30 8.74 1.71
CA LYS A 201 20.81 9.26 0.45
C LYS A 201 21.04 10.76 0.49
N TRP A 202 20.07 11.51 1.01
CA TRP A 202 20.19 12.96 1.12
C TRP A 202 21.29 13.37 2.10
N ASN A 203 21.37 12.75 3.27
CA ASN A 203 22.38 13.06 4.29
C ASN A 203 23.79 12.69 3.81
N SER A 204 23.95 11.60 3.07
CA SER A 204 25.24 11.23 2.47
C SER A 204 25.71 12.29 1.47
N PHE A 205 24.79 12.84 0.67
CA PHE A 205 25.09 13.96 -0.22
C PHE A 205 25.40 15.24 0.56
N GLY A 206 24.58 15.60 1.55
CA GLY A 206 24.78 16.79 2.38
C GLY A 206 26.14 16.79 3.07
N ALA A 207 26.54 15.66 3.66
CA ALA A 207 27.86 15.50 4.28
C ALA A 207 29.00 15.66 3.27
N MET A 208 28.82 15.22 2.02
CA MET A 208 29.81 15.47 0.96
C MET A 208 29.93 16.97 0.68
N VAL A 209 28.79 17.66 0.51
CA VAL A 209 28.76 19.09 0.19
C VAL A 209 29.35 19.96 1.30
N GLU A 210 29.13 19.62 2.57
CA GLU A 210 29.73 20.32 3.72
C GLU A 210 31.26 20.17 3.79
N ASN A 211 31.82 19.14 3.17
CA ASN A 211 33.26 18.85 3.16
C ASN A 211 34.00 19.43 1.93
N LEU A 212 33.31 20.16 1.06
CA LEU A 212 33.87 20.87 -0.11
C LEU A 212 34.29 22.30 0.24
#